data_AF-A0A9E2I5A7-F1
#
_entry.id   AF-A0A9E2I5A7-F1
#
_cell.length_a   1.000
_cell.length_b   1.000
_cell.length_c   1.000
_cell.angle_alpha   90.00
_cell.angle_beta   90.00
_cell.angle_gamma   90.00
#
_symmetry.space_group_name_H-M   'P 1'
#
loop_
_entity.id
_entity.type
_entity.pdbx_description
1 polymer ?
#
loop_
_entity_poly.entity_id
_entity_poly.type
_entity_poly.pdbx_seq_one_letter_code
_entity_poly.pdbx_strand_id
1 'polypeptide(L)' 'MPENRKTLPKFQSLDEMAAFFDETDMGDYLDGMPEVEFEIDIQSGKTYFAVESTLSSKITDLARKRGISAETLLN' A
#
# COMPACT_ATOMS: atom_id res chain seq x y z
N MET A 1 -27.29 -3.82 -19.06
CA MET A 1 -28.48 -3.06 -18.62
C MET A 1 -27.95 -1.80 -17.96
N PRO A 2 -28.26 -0.58 -18.46
CA PRO A 2 -27.58 0.65 -18.09
C PRO A 2 -28.30 1.37 -16.94
N GLU A 3 -28.61 0.67 -15.85
CA GLU A 3 -29.45 1.22 -14.79
C GLU A 3 -28.61 1.38 -13.52
N ASN A 4 -28.26 2.64 -13.19
CA ASN A 4 -27.49 3.14 -12.03
C ASN A 4 -25.95 3.09 -12.05
N ARG A 5 -25.32 3.80 -13.00
CA ARG A 5 -23.93 4.25 -12.79
C ARG A 5 -23.92 5.45 -11.84
N LYS A 6 -23.49 5.26 -10.59
CA LYS A 6 -23.33 6.37 -9.64
C LYS A 6 -22.13 7.23 -10.06
N THR A 7 -22.33 8.54 -10.14
CA THR A 7 -21.27 9.51 -10.42
C THR A 7 -20.81 10.18 -9.14
N LEU A 8 -19.51 10.48 -9.03
CA LEU A 8 -18.98 11.19 -7.87
C LEU A 8 -19.64 12.58 -7.71
N PRO A 9 -20.06 12.96 -6.49
CA PRO A 9 -20.59 14.29 -6.23
C PRO A 9 -19.50 15.35 -6.25
N LYS A 10 -19.89 16.62 -6.38
CA LYS A 10 -18.98 17.76 -6.22
C LYS A 10 -18.95 18.16 -4.75
N PHE A 11 -17.76 18.31 -4.18
CA PHE A 11 -17.56 18.74 -2.80
C PHE A 11 -17.28 20.24 -2.72
N GLN A 12 -17.75 20.89 -1.66
CA GLN A 12 -17.53 22.31 -1.39
C GLN A 12 -16.33 22.55 -0.46
N SER A 13 -15.85 21.50 0.22
CA SER A 13 -14.67 21.54 1.09
C SER A 13 -13.90 20.22 1.10
N LEU A 14 -12.66 20.25 1.58
CA LEU A 14 -11.85 19.03 1.77
C LEU A 14 -12.41 18.15 2.89
N ASP A 15 -12.98 18.73 3.94
CA ASP A 15 -13.57 17.98 5.06
C ASP A 15 -14.82 17.19 4.61
N GLU A 16 -15.65 17.80 3.76
CA GLU A 16 -16.82 17.14 3.16
C GLU A 16 -16.40 15.99 2.25
N MET A 17 -15.34 16.20 1.45
CA MET A 17 -14.76 15.14 0.61
C MET A 17 -14.24 13.99 1.47
N ALA A 18 -13.45 14.27 2.50
CA ALA A 18 -12.89 13.26 3.39
C ALA A 18 -13.99 12.43 4.07
N ALA A 19 -15.01 13.08 4.63
CA ALA A 19 -16.15 12.40 5.26
C ALA A 19 -16.88 11.48 4.27
N PHE A 20 -17.05 11.90 3.02
CA PHE A 20 -17.64 11.05 1.99
C PHE A 20 -16.81 9.78 1.74
N PHE A 21 -15.49 9.88 1.63
CA PHE A 21 -14.61 8.72 1.41
C PHE A 21 -14.53 7.78 2.62
N ASP A 22 -14.70 8.29 3.84
CA ASP A 22 -14.72 7.46 5.06
C ASP A 22 -16.01 6.63 5.17
N GLU A 23 -17.15 7.17 4.72
CA GLU A 23 -18.46 6.57 4.89
C GLU A 23 -18.99 5.83 3.64
N THR A 24 -18.32 5.97 2.50
CA THR A 24 -18.83 5.48 1.19
C THR A 24 -17.91 4.43 0.57
N ASP A 25 -18.50 3.32 0.11
CA ASP A 25 -17.79 2.33 -0.71
C ASP A 25 -17.58 2.89 -2.13
N MET A 26 -16.31 3.02 -2.52
CA MET A 26 -15.93 3.54 -3.84
C MET A 26 -16.21 2.55 -4.98
N GLY A 27 -16.36 1.25 -4.67
CA GLY A 27 -16.74 0.23 -5.65
C GLY A 27 -18.08 0.52 -6.32
N ASP A 28 -19.01 1.13 -5.58
CA ASP A 28 -20.33 1.55 -6.06
C ASP A 28 -20.28 2.64 -7.16
N TYR A 29 -19.17 3.38 -7.25
CA TYR A 29 -18.98 4.48 -8.18
C TYR A 29 -18.07 4.12 -9.35
N LEU A 30 -17.43 2.94 -9.32
CA LEU A 30 -16.39 2.54 -10.27
C LEU A 30 -16.87 2.60 -11.73
N ASP A 31 -18.08 2.09 -12.01
CA ASP A 31 -18.65 2.08 -13.37
C ASP A 31 -18.96 3.48 -13.91
N GLY A 32 -19.10 4.48 -13.03
CA GLY A 32 -19.40 5.87 -13.37
C GLY A 32 -18.16 6.76 -13.47
N MET A 33 -16.98 6.25 -13.12
CA MET A 33 -15.73 6.99 -13.22
C MET A 33 -15.21 7.01 -14.66
N PRO A 34 -14.50 8.09 -15.06
CA PRO A 34 -13.82 8.11 -16.34
C PRO A 34 -12.74 7.03 -16.40
N GLU A 35 -12.59 6.40 -17.56
CA GLU A 35 -11.47 5.50 -17.83
C GLU A 35 -10.17 6.31 -17.90
N VAL A 36 -9.15 5.87 -17.16
CA VAL A 36 -7.83 6.52 -17.09
C VAL A 36 -6.77 5.45 -17.18
N GLU A 37 -5.84 5.62 -18.12
CA GLU A 37 -4.62 4.82 -18.19
C GLU A 37 -3.52 5.47 -17.36
N PHE A 38 -2.93 4.71 -16.46
CA PHE A 38 -1.76 5.14 -15.68
C PHE A 38 -0.83 3.96 -15.46
N GLU A 39 0.47 4.24 -15.41
CA GLU A 39 1.49 3.24 -15.16
C GLU A 39 1.86 3.27 -13.68
N ILE A 40 1.75 2.12 -13.02
CA ILE A 40 2.21 1.93 -11.65
C ILE A 40 3.55 1.21 -11.71
N ASP A 41 4.63 1.93 -11.43
CA ASP A 41 5.95 1.35 -11.29
C ASP A 41 6.32 1.16 -9.81
N ILE A 42 5.87 0.06 -9.22
CA ILE A 42 6.26 -0.32 -7.85
C ILE A 42 7.61 -1.03 -7.90
N GLN A 43 8.66 -0.32 -7.50
CA GLN A 43 10.02 -0.85 -7.43
C GLN A 43 10.34 -1.36 -6.02
N SER A 44 10.84 -2.60 -5.92
CA SER A 44 11.40 -3.13 -4.67
C SER A 44 12.89 -2.74 -4.55
N GLY A 45 13.25 -1.95 -3.54
CA GLY A 45 14.65 -1.61 -3.25
C GLY A 45 15.26 -2.54 -2.20
N LYS A 46 16.47 -3.05 -2.44
CA LYS A 46 17.30 -3.70 -1.42
C LYS A 46 18.61 -2.93 -1.24
N THR A 47 18.92 -2.54 0.00
CA THR A 47 20.20 -1.93 0.33
C THR A 47 21.10 -2.96 0.99
N TYR A 48 22.24 -3.25 0.38
CA TYR A 48 23.21 -4.20 0.91
C TYR A 48 24.27 -3.47 1.74
N PHE A 49 24.50 -3.97 2.95
CA PHE A 49 25.56 -3.47 3.83
C PHE A 49 26.58 -4.58 4.08
N ALA A 50 27.86 -4.21 4.08
CA ALA A 50 28.89 -5.11 4.60
C ALA A 50 28.73 -5.19 6.12
N VAL A 51 28.64 -6.41 6.65
CA VAL A 51 28.47 -6.68 8.07
C VAL A 51 29.63 -7.54 8.54
N GLU A 52 30.24 -7.17 9.66
CA GLU A 52 31.27 -7.99 10.31
C GLU A 52 30.70 -9.38 10.68
N SER A 53 31.53 -10.42 10.53
CA SER A 53 31.13 -11.82 10.63
C SER A 53 30.41 -12.20 11.93
N THR A 54 30.88 -11.67 13.06
CA THR A 54 30.30 -11.91 14.39
C THR A 54 28.95 -11.24 14.53
N LEU A 55 28.82 -10.01 14.03
CA LEU A 55 27.54 -9.30 13.99
C LEU A 55 26.53 -10.03 13.08
N SER A 56 26.95 -10.48 11.91
CA SER A 56 26.11 -11.27 11.00
C SER A 56 25.58 -12.55 11.65
N SER A 57 26.43 -13.26 12.40
CA SER A 57 26.03 -14.46 13.15
C SER A 57 24.96 -14.14 14.21
N LYS A 58 25.13 -13.04 14.96
CA LYS A 58 24.15 -12.61 15.98
C LYS A 58 22.80 -12.25 15.39
N ILE A 59 22.79 -11.57 14.23
CA ILE A 59 21.55 -11.22 13.51
C ILE A 59 20.82 -12.50 13.10
N THR A 60 21.55 -13.47 12.54
CA THR A 60 21.00 -14.74 12.09
C THR A 60 20.39 -15.54 13.24
N ASP A 61 21.09 -15.62 14.38
CA ASP A 61 20.61 -16.32 15.57
C ASP A 61 19.34 -15.67 16.14
N LEU A 62 19.29 -14.33 16.17
CA LEU A 62 18.11 -13.61 16.64
C LEU A 62 16.91 -13.82 15.73
N ALA A 63 17.11 -13.75 14.42
CA ALA A 63 16.05 -13.98 13.43
C ALA A 63 15.47 -15.40 13.57
N ARG A 64 16.36 -16.40 13.70
CA ARG A 64 15.97 -17.80 13.91
C ARG A 64 15.17 -18.00 15.20
N LYS A 65 15.59 -17.38 16.32
CA LYS A 65 14.84 -17.42 17.59
C LYS A 65 13.43 -16.84 17.47
N ARG A 66 13.23 -15.89 16.55
CA ARG A 66 11.94 -15.25 16.28
C ARG A 66 11.13 -15.95 15.17
N GLY A 67 11.67 -17.00 14.53
CA GLY A 67 11.01 -17.70 13.43
C GLY A 67 10.87 -16.85 12.16
N ILE A 68 11.69 -15.81 11.99
CA ILE A 68 11.68 -14.93 10.83
C ILE A 68 13.03 -14.97 10.10
N SER A 69 13.06 -14.48 8.86
CA SER A 69 14.31 -14.36 8.11
C SER A 69 15.17 -13.20 8.64
N ALA A 70 16.49 -13.25 8.41
CA ALA A 70 17.38 -12.14 8.74
C ALA A 70 17.02 -10.86 7.96
N GLU A 71 16.52 -10.99 6.72
CA GLU A 71 16.02 -9.88 5.92
C GLU A 71 14.78 -9.24 6.58
N THR A 72 13.82 -10.05 7.03
CA THR A 72 12.62 -9.58 7.75
C THR A 72 12.93 -9.00 9.12
N LEU A 73 14.05 -9.40 9.74
CA LEU A 73 14.48 -8.81 11.01
C LEU A 73 15.07 -7.40 10.81
N LEU A 74 15.64 -7.11 9.64
CA LEU A 74 16.37 -5.88 9.34
C LEU A 74 15.52 -4.83 8.62
N ASN A 75 14.51 -5.25 7.85
CA ASN A 75 13.52 -4.39 7.18
C ASN A 75 12.28 -4.21 8.06
#